data_AF-A0A822FAP7-F1
#
_entry.id   AF-A0A822FAP7-F1
#
_cell.length_a   1.000
_cell.length_b   1.000
_cell.length_c   1.000
_cell.angle_alpha   90.00
_cell.angle_beta   90.00
_cell.angle_gamma   90.00
#
_symmetry.space_group_name_H-M   'P 1'
#
loop_
_entity.id
_entity.type
_entity.pdbx_description
1 polymer ?
#
loop_
_entity_poly.entity_id
_entity_poly.type
_entity_poly.pdbx_seq_one_letter_code
_entity_poly.pdbx_strand_id
1 'polypeptide(L)'
;IGIKKITGGSLEESRLVDGVAFKKTFSYAGFEMQHKKFLKPIIALLNIELELKAERDNAEIRLDNVAEYQKIIDAEWSILYDKLEKLHKAGVNVVLSKLPIGDVATQYFADRDMFCAGRVQEDDLKRTQKACGGAIITTVENLNDQSQHVFGTCELFEETQIGSERYNFFTGCPKAKTATMILRGGSEQFIDEVERSLHDAIMIVRRAVKNDSIVAGGGAIEMALSRTLRDYSRTVPGKEQLIIAAYAKAFEVIPRQLCENAGFDATNILNKLRQKHAENHIWFGVDIMHEDVSDNLTAAVWEPAVVKINAITAASEAACLILSVDETIKVPKSSAEPSNAAKAMNMG
;
A
#
# COMPACT_ATOMS: atom_id res chain seq x y z
N ILE A 1 -4.08 -2.97 -5.89
CA ILE A 1 -4.68 -4.01 -5.02
C ILE A 1 -4.41 -3.61 -3.58
N GLY A 2 -5.39 -3.78 -2.69
CA GLY A 2 -5.22 -3.53 -1.25
C GLY A 2 -5.21 -4.84 -0.51
N ILE A 3 -4.42 -4.93 0.54
CA ILE A 3 -4.37 -6.12 1.38
C ILE A 3 -4.85 -5.71 2.76
N LYS A 4 -5.81 -6.47 3.31
CA LYS A 4 -6.30 -6.29 4.68
C LYS A 4 -6.03 -7.59 5.44
N LYS A 5 -5.44 -7.44 6.62
CA LYS A 5 -4.98 -8.55 7.46
C LYS A 5 -5.98 -8.77 8.59
N ILE A 6 -6.41 -10.01 8.76
CA ILE A 6 -7.33 -10.40 9.83
C ILE A 6 -6.78 -11.65 10.50
N THR A 7 -6.52 -11.55 11.80
CA THR A 7 -6.03 -12.68 12.59
C THR A 7 -7.13 -13.71 12.85
N GLY A 8 -6.73 -14.97 12.92
CA GLY A 8 -7.60 -16.12 13.13
C GLY A 8 -8.17 -16.71 11.83
N GLY A 9 -8.60 -17.97 11.91
CA GLY A 9 -9.02 -18.77 10.76
C GLY A 9 -7.85 -19.41 10.01
N SER A 10 -8.17 -20.09 8.92
CA SER A 10 -7.20 -20.71 8.02
C SER A 10 -6.79 -19.78 6.88
N LEU A 11 -5.66 -20.06 6.23
CA LEU A 11 -5.18 -19.30 5.07
C LEU A 11 -6.12 -19.43 3.87
N GLU A 12 -6.73 -20.60 3.71
CA GLU A 12 -7.64 -20.93 2.61
C GLU A 12 -8.96 -20.15 2.69
N GLU A 13 -9.30 -19.59 3.85
CA GLU A 13 -10.42 -18.66 4.02
C GLU A 13 -10.12 -17.23 3.51
N SER A 14 -8.90 -16.98 3.02
CA SER A 14 -8.55 -15.69 2.41
C SER A 14 -9.36 -15.49 1.13
N ARG A 15 -9.89 -14.27 0.94
CA ARG A 15 -10.78 -13.96 -0.19
C ARG A 15 -10.35 -12.72 -0.95
N LEU A 16 -10.48 -12.78 -2.27
CA LEU A 16 -10.39 -11.61 -3.14
C LEU A 16 -11.78 -10.99 -3.28
N VAL A 17 -11.87 -9.70 -3.00
CA VAL A 17 -13.10 -8.92 -3.14
C VAL A 17 -12.96 -8.01 -4.36
N ASP A 18 -13.89 -8.18 -5.31
CA ASP A 18 -14.04 -7.35 -6.49
C ASP A 18 -14.70 -6.01 -6.13
N GLY A 19 -13.88 -5.14 -5.52
CA GLY A 19 -14.29 -3.83 -5.05
C GLY A 19 -13.38 -3.34 -3.93
N VAL A 20 -13.99 -2.80 -2.87
CA VAL A 20 -13.26 -2.24 -1.74
C VAL A 20 -13.80 -2.84 -0.45
N ALA A 21 -12.87 -3.30 0.39
CA ALA A 21 -13.17 -3.70 1.75
C ALA A 21 -12.23 -2.97 2.71
N PHE A 22 -12.78 -2.46 3.81
CA PHE A 22 -11.99 -1.90 4.89
C PHE A 22 -12.62 -2.22 6.24
N LYS A 23 -11.76 -2.24 7.26
CA LYS A 23 -12.15 -2.53 8.63
C LYS A 23 -13.13 -1.46 9.12
N LYS A 24 -14.16 -1.87 9.84
CA LYS A 24 -15.05 -0.96 10.54
C LYS A 24 -14.23 0.00 11.40
N THR A 25 -14.45 1.29 11.20
CA THR A 25 -13.79 2.35 11.97
C THR A 25 -14.50 2.56 13.31
N PHE A 26 -14.02 3.52 14.10
CA PHE A 26 -14.61 3.82 15.40
C PHE A 26 -16.12 4.09 15.26
N SER A 27 -16.93 3.35 16.03
CA SER A 27 -18.38 3.49 16.05
C SER A 27 -18.86 4.05 17.38
N TYR A 28 -19.70 5.07 17.28
CA TYR A 28 -20.37 5.75 18.38
C TYR A 28 -21.71 5.08 18.73
N ALA A 29 -22.41 5.59 19.74
CA ALA A 29 -23.70 5.07 20.15
C ALA A 29 -24.74 5.15 19.00
N GLY A 30 -25.57 4.11 18.85
CA GLY A 30 -26.57 4.02 17.77
C GLY A 30 -26.12 3.25 16.52
N PHE A 31 -24.83 2.90 16.41
CA PHE A 31 -24.31 2.15 15.26
C PHE A 31 -25.01 0.80 15.03
N GLU A 32 -25.34 0.08 16.09
CA GLU A 32 -25.96 -1.25 15.94
C GLU A 32 -27.37 -1.22 15.38
N MET A 33 -28.05 -0.07 15.50
CA MET A 33 -29.40 0.16 14.97
C MET A 33 -29.39 0.51 13.48
N GLN A 34 -28.23 0.88 12.92
CA GLN A 34 -28.13 1.23 11.51
C GLN A 34 -28.32 0.01 10.60
N HIS A 35 -28.92 0.25 9.44
CA HIS A 35 -29.05 -0.77 8.41
C HIS A 35 -27.67 -1.10 7.81
N LYS A 36 -27.34 -2.39 7.77
CA LYS A 36 -25.97 -2.88 7.45
C LYS A 36 -25.82 -3.43 6.04
N LYS A 37 -26.89 -3.47 5.25
CA LYS A 37 -26.89 -4.06 3.91
C LYS A 37 -27.72 -3.24 2.93
N PHE A 38 -27.10 -2.64 1.93
CA PHE A 38 -27.84 -1.87 0.92
C PHE A 38 -27.66 -2.45 -0.47
N LEU A 39 -28.76 -2.57 -1.21
CA LEU A 39 -28.73 -2.83 -2.65
C LEU A 39 -28.70 -1.48 -3.37
N LYS A 40 -27.72 -1.29 -4.26
CA LYS A 40 -27.50 -0.04 -5.00
C LYS A 40 -27.45 1.23 -4.12
N PRO A 41 -26.61 1.28 -3.07
CA PRO A 41 -26.52 2.47 -2.23
C PRO A 41 -25.96 3.67 -2.98
N ILE A 42 -26.39 4.86 -2.55
CA ILE A 42 -25.73 6.13 -2.81
C ILE A 42 -24.72 6.38 -1.70
N ILE A 43 -23.45 6.57 -2.07
CA ILE A 43 -22.31 6.67 -1.15
C ILE A 43 -21.77 8.11 -1.17
N ALA A 44 -21.78 8.77 -0.01
CA ALA A 44 -21.11 10.05 0.18
C ALA A 44 -19.70 9.85 0.75
N LEU A 45 -18.71 10.41 0.07
CA LEU A 45 -17.31 10.42 0.51
C LEU A 45 -17.00 11.83 1.00
N LEU A 46 -16.90 12.00 2.31
CA LEU A 46 -16.75 13.30 2.97
C LEU A 46 -15.34 13.47 3.55
N ASN A 47 -14.90 14.72 3.57
CA ASN A 47 -13.74 15.18 4.33
C ASN A 47 -14.16 16.33 5.25
N ILE A 48 -15.22 16.08 6.04
CA ILE A 48 -15.87 17.03 6.93
C ILE A 48 -16.12 16.34 8.26
N GLU A 49 -15.91 17.06 9.36
CA GLU A 49 -16.26 16.58 10.69
C GLU A 49 -17.76 16.78 10.94
N LEU A 50 -18.43 15.74 11.42
CA LEU A 50 -19.85 15.76 11.77
C LEU A 50 -20.00 15.63 13.30
N GLU A 51 -19.30 16.49 14.04
CA GLU A 51 -19.39 16.60 15.50
C GLU A 51 -19.89 17.99 15.88
N LEU A 52 -20.47 18.10 17.08
CA LEU A 52 -20.83 19.38 17.68
C LEU A 52 -19.54 20.05 18.19
N LYS A 53 -18.86 20.78 17.30
CA LYS A 53 -17.69 21.59 17.59
C LYS A 53 -17.79 22.92 16.85
N ALA A 54 -17.13 23.94 17.41
CA ALA A 54 -16.96 25.21 16.73
C ALA A 54 -16.22 24.99 15.39
N GLU A 55 -16.72 25.59 14.30
CA GLU A 55 -16.12 25.46 12.97
C GLU A 55 -14.71 26.07 12.85
N ARG A 56 -14.28 26.84 13.85
CA ARG A 56 -12.97 27.49 13.91
C ARG A 56 -12.35 27.30 15.29
N ASP A 57 -11.16 26.70 15.31
CA ASP A 57 -10.37 26.45 16.52
C ASP A 57 -9.97 27.73 17.30
N ASN A 58 -10.09 28.92 16.68
CA ASN A 58 -9.66 30.21 17.24
C ASN A 58 -10.75 31.31 17.20
N ALA A 59 -12.03 30.95 17.20
CA ALA A 59 -13.10 31.94 17.29
C ALA A 59 -13.37 32.31 18.76
N GLU A 60 -12.86 33.47 19.21
CA GLU A 60 -13.27 34.04 20.49
C GLU A 60 -14.68 34.62 20.37
N ILE A 61 -15.64 34.01 21.05
CA ILE A 61 -17.00 34.53 21.16
C ILE A 61 -17.09 35.32 22.47
N ARG A 62 -17.28 36.64 22.37
CA ARG A 62 -17.54 37.51 23.52
C ARG A 62 -19.05 37.60 23.73
N LEU A 63 -19.47 37.34 24.95
CA LEU A 63 -20.87 37.28 25.34
C LEU A 63 -21.12 38.23 26.50
N ASP A 64 -22.06 39.14 26.31
CA ASP A 64 -22.44 40.09 27.36
C ASP A 64 -23.71 39.64 28.11
N ASN A 65 -24.51 38.74 27.51
CA ASN A 65 -25.81 38.31 28.03
C ASN A 65 -26.00 36.78 28.03
N VAL A 66 -26.68 36.25 29.06
CA VAL A 66 -27.04 34.81 29.16
C VAL A 66 -27.94 34.35 28.00
N ALA A 67 -28.82 35.23 27.50
CA ALA A 67 -29.70 34.92 26.38
C ALA A 67 -28.95 34.74 25.05
N GLU A 68 -27.79 35.38 24.88
CA GLU A 68 -26.96 35.22 23.69
C GLU A 68 -26.19 33.89 23.70
N TYR A 69 -25.82 33.41 24.89
CA TYR A 69 -25.21 32.09 25.05
C TYR A 69 -26.13 30.96 24.56
N GLN A 70 -27.42 31.00 24.91
CA GLN A 70 -28.38 29.99 24.44
C GLN A 70 -28.55 30.04 22.91
N LYS A 71 -28.59 31.22 22.31
CA LYS A 71 -28.68 31.37 20.84
C LYS A 71 -27.49 30.76 20.11
N ILE A 72 -26.30 30.80 20.68
CA ILE A 72 -25.11 30.16 20.10
C ILE A 72 -25.26 28.64 20.12
N ILE A 73 -25.66 28.08 21.27
CA ILE A 73 -25.88 26.64 21.39
C ILE A 73 -26.93 26.20 20.36
N ASP A 74 -28.06 26.90 20.30
CA ASP A 74 -29.14 26.59 19.34
C ASP A 74 -28.65 26.71 17.89
N ALA A 75 -27.78 27.69 17.59
CA ALA A 75 -27.18 27.86 16.27
C ALA A 75 -26.19 26.73 15.91
N GLU A 76 -25.36 26.27 16.84
CA GLU A 76 -24.46 25.13 16.62
C GLU A 76 -25.25 23.85 16.32
N TRP A 77 -26.33 23.62 17.06
CA TRP A 77 -27.26 22.53 16.79
C TRP A 77 -27.93 22.66 15.42
N SER A 78 -28.42 23.85 15.07
CA SER A 78 -29.07 24.05 13.77
C SER A 78 -28.09 23.82 12.61
N ILE A 79 -26.84 24.29 12.74
CA ILE A 79 -25.79 24.07 11.72
C ILE A 79 -25.53 22.56 11.54
N LEU A 80 -25.41 21.81 12.64
CA LEU A 80 -25.19 20.37 12.57
C LEU A 80 -26.37 19.66 11.90
N TYR A 81 -27.61 19.92 12.35
CA TYR A 81 -28.79 19.30 11.76
C TYR A 81 -29.01 19.69 10.30
N ASP A 82 -28.72 20.93 9.91
CA ASP A 82 -28.81 21.38 8.52
C ASP A 82 -27.83 20.61 7.62
N LYS A 83 -26.60 20.35 8.10
CA LYS A 83 -25.61 19.54 7.36
C LYS A 83 -26.10 18.10 7.18
N LEU A 84 -26.67 17.50 8.22
CA LEU A 84 -27.19 16.13 8.20
C LEU A 84 -28.43 16.00 7.30
N GLU A 85 -29.33 16.97 7.39
CA GLU A 85 -30.56 17.02 6.59
C GLU A 85 -30.26 17.21 5.10
N LYS A 86 -29.23 17.98 4.74
CA LYS A 86 -28.77 18.09 3.34
C LYS A 86 -28.29 16.74 2.78
N LEU A 87 -27.56 15.95 3.56
CA LEU A 87 -27.14 14.61 3.16
C LEU A 87 -28.32 13.65 3.00
N HIS A 88 -29.32 13.75 3.88
CA HIS A 88 -30.53 12.96 3.80
C HIS A 88 -31.39 13.34 2.59
N LYS A 89 -31.61 14.63 2.35
CA LYS A 89 -32.33 15.15 1.17
C LYS A 89 -31.67 14.76 -0.14
N ALA A 90 -30.35 14.67 -0.17
CA ALA A 90 -29.60 14.16 -1.31
C ALA A 90 -29.80 12.65 -1.55
N GLY A 91 -30.50 11.93 -0.66
CA GLY A 91 -30.81 10.50 -0.81
C GLY A 91 -29.63 9.57 -0.53
N VAL A 92 -28.62 10.02 0.21
CA VAL A 92 -27.44 9.21 0.54
C VAL A 92 -27.84 8.07 1.47
N ASN A 93 -27.34 6.85 1.23
CA ASN A 93 -27.54 5.71 2.12
C ASN A 93 -26.31 5.45 3.00
N VAL A 94 -25.11 5.65 2.45
CA VAL A 94 -23.84 5.33 3.11
C VAL A 94 -22.97 6.59 3.18
N VAL A 95 -22.68 7.07 4.37
CA VAL A 95 -21.85 8.25 4.62
C VAL A 95 -20.49 7.82 5.16
N LEU A 96 -19.42 8.08 4.41
CA LEU A 96 -18.05 7.84 4.85
C LEU A 96 -17.35 9.18 5.05
N SER A 97 -16.74 9.41 6.21
CA SER A 97 -15.90 10.58 6.44
C SER A 97 -14.49 10.21 6.87
N LYS A 98 -13.51 10.95 6.36
CA LYS A 98 -12.13 10.91 6.88
C LYS A 98 -12.08 11.41 8.32
N LEU A 99 -12.89 12.41 8.65
CA LEU A 99 -12.96 13.02 9.98
C LEU A 99 -13.99 12.28 10.86
N PRO A 100 -14.00 12.55 12.17
CA PRO A 100 -14.98 11.95 13.08
C PRO A 100 -16.43 12.30 12.73
N ILE A 101 -17.33 11.37 13.07
CA ILE A 101 -18.79 11.56 13.01
C ILE A 101 -19.29 11.32 14.44
N GLY A 102 -19.91 12.31 15.06
CA GLY A 102 -20.29 12.24 16.48
C GLY A 102 -21.49 11.34 16.78
N ASP A 103 -21.76 11.12 18.07
CA ASP A 103 -22.88 10.29 18.54
C ASP A 103 -24.23 10.77 18.00
N VAL A 104 -24.48 12.08 18.04
CA VAL A 104 -25.77 12.66 17.61
C VAL A 104 -25.98 12.47 16.11
N ALA A 105 -24.93 12.67 15.31
CA ALA A 105 -24.98 12.43 13.88
C ALA A 105 -25.21 10.94 13.58
N THR A 106 -24.56 10.05 14.34
CA THR A 106 -24.73 8.59 14.22
C THR A 106 -26.16 8.15 14.50
N GLN A 107 -26.79 8.71 15.54
CA GLN A 107 -28.19 8.48 15.89
C GLN A 107 -29.15 9.03 14.83
N TYR A 108 -28.93 10.26 14.38
CA TYR A 108 -29.74 10.87 13.32
C TYR A 108 -29.76 10.03 12.03
N PHE A 109 -28.62 9.45 11.66
CA PHE A 109 -28.52 8.53 10.53
C PHE A 109 -29.20 7.18 10.80
N ALA A 110 -29.11 6.66 12.03
CA ALA A 110 -29.79 5.42 12.42
C ALA A 110 -31.32 5.55 12.33
N ASP A 111 -31.89 6.67 12.76
CA ASP A 111 -33.33 6.94 12.69
C ASP A 111 -33.87 7.03 11.25
N ARG A 112 -32.97 7.20 10.27
CA ARG A 112 -33.28 7.37 8.84
C ARG A 112 -32.79 6.22 7.98
N ASP A 113 -32.46 5.08 8.59
CA ASP A 113 -31.93 3.89 7.91
C ASP A 113 -30.68 4.17 7.05
N MET A 114 -29.82 5.10 7.50
CA MET A 114 -28.55 5.44 6.86
C MET A 114 -27.37 4.83 7.64
N PHE A 115 -26.35 4.38 6.93
CA PHE A 115 -25.10 3.92 7.52
C PHE A 115 -24.06 5.02 7.52
N CYS A 116 -23.32 5.17 8.62
CA CYS A 116 -22.20 6.10 8.69
C CYS A 116 -20.93 5.47 9.25
N ALA A 117 -19.77 5.88 8.72
CA ALA A 117 -18.47 5.55 9.27
C ALA A 117 -17.54 6.77 9.24
N GLY A 118 -17.14 7.23 10.42
CA GLY A 118 -16.15 8.31 10.60
C GLY A 118 -14.74 7.76 10.75
N ARG A 119 -13.72 8.63 10.70
CA ARG A 119 -12.29 8.26 10.83
C ARG A 119 -11.82 7.21 9.81
N VAL A 120 -12.36 7.25 8.60
CA VAL A 120 -11.94 6.36 7.51
C VAL A 120 -10.53 6.74 7.04
N GLN A 121 -9.66 5.75 6.85
CA GLN A 121 -8.32 6.00 6.33
C GLN A 121 -8.39 6.63 4.92
N GLU A 122 -7.53 7.61 4.66
CA GLU A 122 -7.53 8.33 3.39
C GLU A 122 -7.30 7.41 2.19
N ASP A 123 -6.45 6.39 2.34
CA ASP A 123 -6.19 5.41 1.29
C ASP A 123 -7.42 4.57 0.96
N ASP A 124 -8.22 4.21 1.97
CA ASP A 124 -9.47 3.47 1.78
C ASP A 124 -10.53 4.36 1.12
N LEU A 125 -10.62 5.62 1.54
CA LEU A 125 -11.54 6.59 0.94
C LEU A 125 -11.21 6.85 -0.54
N LYS A 126 -9.92 6.99 -0.90
CA LYS A 126 -9.45 7.09 -2.29
C LYS A 126 -9.71 5.81 -3.09
N ARG A 127 -9.65 4.63 -2.46
CA ARG A 127 -9.99 3.36 -3.12
C ARG A 127 -11.48 3.30 -3.41
N THR A 128 -12.34 3.64 -2.45
CA THR A 128 -13.80 3.69 -2.64
C THR A 128 -14.16 4.70 -3.74
N GLN A 129 -13.53 5.87 -3.76
CA GLN A 129 -13.70 6.85 -4.84
C GLN A 129 -13.36 6.27 -6.22
N LYS A 130 -12.25 5.52 -6.34
CA LYS A 130 -11.85 4.90 -7.61
C LYS A 130 -12.78 3.76 -8.04
N ALA A 131 -13.31 2.98 -7.08
CA ALA A 131 -14.16 1.83 -7.34
C ALA A 131 -15.60 2.22 -7.65
N CYS A 132 -16.23 2.94 -6.71
CA CYS A 132 -17.63 3.32 -6.73
C CYS A 132 -17.89 4.60 -7.55
N GLY A 133 -16.83 5.33 -7.89
CA GLY A 133 -16.94 6.67 -8.46
C GLY A 133 -17.18 7.74 -7.40
N GLY A 134 -17.69 8.88 -7.83
CA GLY A 134 -17.87 10.06 -6.98
C GLY A 134 -16.60 10.87 -6.74
N ALA A 135 -16.73 11.88 -5.89
CA ALA A 135 -15.67 12.77 -5.47
C ALA A 135 -15.65 12.91 -3.95
N ILE A 136 -14.48 13.25 -3.40
CA ILE A 136 -14.35 13.57 -1.99
C ILE A 136 -14.89 14.99 -1.78
N ILE A 137 -15.91 15.12 -0.95
CA ILE A 137 -16.66 16.34 -0.72
C ILE A 137 -16.18 16.99 0.58
N THR A 138 -15.82 18.27 0.52
CA THR A 138 -15.38 19.07 1.66
C THR A 138 -16.44 20.03 2.19
N THR A 139 -17.57 20.20 1.49
CA THR A 139 -18.70 21.03 1.93
C THR A 139 -20.04 20.40 1.52
N VAL A 140 -21.06 20.49 2.39
CA VAL A 140 -22.41 19.94 2.12
C VAL A 140 -23.37 20.94 1.48
N GLU A 141 -22.92 22.18 1.25
CA GLU A 141 -23.79 23.30 0.86
C GLU A 141 -24.29 23.24 -0.58
N ASN A 142 -23.56 22.57 -1.46
CA ASN A 142 -23.87 22.47 -2.89
C ASN A 142 -24.37 21.07 -3.31
N LEU A 143 -25.01 20.36 -2.38
CA LEU A 143 -25.60 19.05 -2.65
C LEU A 143 -27.04 19.22 -3.14
N ASN A 144 -27.20 19.38 -4.45
CA ASN A 144 -28.49 19.53 -5.12
C ASN A 144 -28.84 18.26 -5.91
N ASP A 145 -30.07 18.12 -6.41
CA ASP A 145 -30.48 16.94 -7.22
C ASP A 145 -29.58 16.68 -8.45
N GLN A 146 -28.92 17.72 -8.98
CA GLN A 146 -27.96 17.58 -10.09
C GLN A 146 -26.55 17.12 -9.66
N SER A 147 -26.25 17.08 -8.36
CA SER A 147 -24.97 16.61 -7.82
C SER A 147 -24.91 15.09 -7.62
N GLN A 148 -25.84 14.31 -8.17
CA GLN A 148 -25.79 12.85 -8.13
C GLN A 148 -24.48 12.27 -8.67
N HIS A 149 -23.83 12.96 -9.61
CA HIS A 149 -22.52 12.59 -10.16
C HIS A 149 -21.37 12.70 -9.14
N VAL A 150 -21.55 13.44 -8.05
CA VAL A 150 -20.56 13.63 -6.98
C VAL A 150 -20.56 12.43 -6.02
N PHE A 151 -21.68 11.71 -5.92
CA PHE A 151 -21.79 10.52 -5.08
C PHE A 151 -21.27 9.27 -5.79
N GLY A 152 -20.77 8.32 -5.01
CA GLY A 152 -20.41 7.00 -5.48
C GLY A 152 -21.61 6.06 -5.47
N THR A 153 -21.53 4.97 -6.22
CA THR A 153 -22.52 3.87 -6.14
C THR A 153 -21.83 2.52 -6.31
N CYS A 154 -22.43 1.46 -5.75
CA CYS A 154 -22.01 0.08 -5.95
C CYS A 154 -23.25 -0.81 -6.02
N GLU A 155 -23.15 -2.06 -6.47
CA GLU A 155 -24.31 -2.97 -6.52
C GLU A 155 -24.76 -3.41 -5.14
N LEU A 156 -23.81 -3.73 -4.25
CA LEU A 156 -24.09 -4.21 -2.91
C LEU A 156 -23.10 -3.62 -1.91
N PHE A 157 -23.64 -3.04 -0.85
CA PHE A 157 -22.91 -2.74 0.37
C PHE A 157 -23.33 -3.72 1.47
N GLU A 158 -22.37 -4.28 2.18
CA GLU A 158 -22.64 -5.12 3.36
C GLU A 158 -21.56 -4.94 4.43
N GLU A 159 -21.98 -4.82 5.69
CA GLU A 159 -21.08 -5.02 6.83
C GLU A 159 -21.11 -6.50 7.21
N THR A 160 -19.98 -7.19 7.09
CA THR A 160 -19.85 -8.60 7.50
C THR A 160 -18.77 -8.75 8.58
N GLN A 161 -19.02 -9.64 9.53
CA GLN A 161 -18.04 -9.99 10.55
C GLN A 161 -17.12 -11.08 10.00
N ILE A 162 -15.81 -10.84 10.07
CA ILE A 162 -14.77 -11.79 9.69
C ILE A 162 -13.83 -11.94 10.88
N GLY A 163 -13.81 -13.13 11.48
CA GLY A 163 -13.12 -13.34 12.75
C GLY A 163 -13.74 -12.50 13.86
N SER A 164 -12.90 -11.75 14.58
CA SER A 164 -13.31 -10.85 15.66
C SER A 164 -13.65 -9.44 15.20
N GLU A 165 -13.47 -9.11 13.92
CA GLU A 165 -13.60 -7.76 13.39
C GLU A 165 -14.75 -7.65 12.37
N ARG A 166 -15.41 -6.49 12.34
CA ARG A 166 -16.39 -6.18 11.29
C ARG A 166 -15.73 -5.42 10.15
N TYR A 167 -16.11 -5.75 8.92
CA TYR A 167 -15.58 -5.15 7.70
C TYR A 167 -16.74 -4.66 6.83
N ASN A 168 -16.54 -3.50 6.22
CA ASN A 168 -17.46 -2.91 5.26
C ASN A 168 -17.05 -3.33 3.86
N PHE A 169 -17.97 -3.96 3.12
CA PHE A 169 -17.75 -4.45 1.77
C PHE A 169 -18.54 -3.61 0.77
N PHE A 170 -17.85 -3.14 -0.25
CA PHE A 170 -18.42 -2.53 -1.44
C PHE A 170 -18.12 -3.45 -2.61
N THR A 171 -19.15 -4.11 -3.12
CA THR A 171 -19.04 -5.10 -4.22
C THR A 171 -19.89 -4.68 -5.42
N GLY A 172 -19.50 -5.16 -6.60
CA GLY A 172 -20.13 -4.79 -7.86
C GLY A 172 -20.03 -3.30 -8.15
N CYS A 173 -18.82 -2.75 -8.03
CA CYS A 173 -18.62 -1.32 -8.27
C CYS A 173 -18.51 -1.05 -9.79
N PRO A 174 -19.20 -0.04 -10.34
CA PRO A 174 -19.27 0.20 -11.79
C PRO A 174 -17.92 0.55 -12.42
N LYS A 175 -16.99 1.10 -11.63
CA LYS A 175 -15.63 1.46 -12.06
C LYS A 175 -14.58 0.62 -11.32
N ALA A 176 -14.89 -0.63 -10.98
CA ALA A 176 -14.00 -1.53 -10.23
C ALA A 176 -12.64 -1.75 -10.94
N LYS A 177 -11.70 -0.81 -10.73
CA LYS A 177 -10.27 -0.93 -11.04
C LYS A 177 -9.46 -1.30 -9.80
N THR A 178 -10.12 -1.41 -8.66
CA THR A 178 -9.54 -1.76 -7.38
C THR A 178 -10.08 -3.12 -6.97
N ALA A 179 -9.19 -3.95 -6.44
CA ALA A 179 -9.54 -5.15 -5.71
C ALA A 179 -8.91 -5.06 -4.32
N THR A 180 -9.62 -5.62 -3.34
CA THR A 180 -9.11 -5.79 -1.98
C THR A 180 -9.01 -7.28 -1.67
N MET A 181 -7.84 -7.72 -1.24
CA MET A 181 -7.60 -9.06 -0.75
C MET A 181 -7.67 -9.05 0.77
N ILE A 182 -8.47 -9.95 1.32
CA ILE A 182 -8.56 -10.18 2.76
C ILE A 182 -7.75 -11.44 3.06
N LEU A 183 -6.68 -11.25 3.82
CA LEU A 183 -5.83 -12.33 4.29
C LEU A 183 -6.24 -12.77 5.69
N ARG A 184 -6.37 -14.09 5.84
CA ARG A 184 -6.64 -14.79 7.09
C ARG A 184 -5.43 -15.62 7.46
N GLY A 185 -5.21 -15.85 8.75
CA GLY A 185 -4.11 -16.70 9.20
C GLY A 185 -4.06 -16.84 10.71
N GLY A 186 -3.43 -17.91 11.18
CA GLY A 186 -3.37 -18.23 12.60
C GLY A 186 -2.52 -17.25 13.43
N SER A 187 -1.42 -16.76 12.87
CA SER A 187 -0.53 -15.79 13.52
C SER A 187 -0.30 -14.56 12.63
N GLU A 188 -0.12 -13.41 13.28
CA GLU A 188 0.14 -12.14 12.58
C GLU A 188 1.42 -12.19 11.75
N GLN A 189 2.49 -12.78 12.30
CA GLN A 189 3.77 -12.98 11.61
C GLN A 189 3.61 -13.78 10.32
N PHE A 190 2.74 -14.80 10.33
CA PHE A 190 2.51 -15.60 9.14
C PHE A 190 1.70 -14.82 8.09
N ILE A 191 0.71 -14.02 8.52
CA ILE A 191 -0.04 -13.15 7.62
C ILE A 191 0.87 -12.10 6.98
N ASP A 192 1.82 -11.54 7.74
CA ASP A 192 2.81 -10.60 7.22
C ASP A 192 3.70 -11.24 6.15
N GLU A 193 4.12 -12.49 6.36
CA GLU A 193 4.88 -13.24 5.35
C GLU A 193 4.08 -13.52 4.08
N VAL A 194 2.81 -13.89 4.24
CA VAL A 194 1.89 -14.12 3.11
C VAL A 194 1.61 -12.81 2.36
N GLU A 195 1.44 -11.69 3.07
CA GLU A 195 1.30 -10.36 2.47
C GLU A 195 2.52 -10.02 1.61
N ARG A 196 3.74 -10.23 2.12
CA ARG A 196 4.99 -10.01 1.37
C ARG A 196 5.08 -10.91 0.15
N SER A 197 4.86 -12.21 0.33
CA SER A 197 4.89 -13.19 -0.75
C SER A 197 3.89 -12.86 -1.87
N LEU A 198 2.67 -12.46 -1.51
CA LEU A 198 1.65 -12.06 -2.48
C LEU A 198 1.95 -10.72 -3.13
N HIS A 199 2.54 -9.77 -2.39
CA HIS A 199 3.00 -8.51 -2.96
C HIS A 199 4.00 -8.76 -4.08
N ASP A 200 4.99 -9.61 -3.85
CA ASP A 200 6.01 -9.97 -4.83
C ASP A 200 5.38 -10.65 -6.05
N ALA A 201 4.49 -11.62 -5.84
CA ALA A 201 3.76 -12.29 -6.92
C ALA A 201 2.95 -11.28 -7.78
N ILE A 202 2.20 -10.38 -7.13
CA ILE A 202 1.42 -9.33 -7.83
C ILE A 202 2.36 -8.42 -8.63
N MET A 203 3.50 -8.03 -8.06
CA MET A 203 4.45 -7.15 -8.73
C MET A 203 5.11 -7.83 -9.93
N ILE A 204 5.43 -9.13 -9.83
CA ILE A 204 5.98 -9.92 -10.94
C ILE A 204 4.96 -10.01 -12.07
N VAL A 205 3.72 -10.42 -11.79
CA VAL A 205 2.66 -10.51 -12.80
C VAL A 205 2.42 -9.15 -13.46
N ARG A 206 2.36 -8.06 -12.67
CA ARG A 206 2.19 -6.70 -13.20
C ARG A 206 3.33 -6.29 -14.13
N ARG A 207 4.56 -6.69 -13.83
CA ARG A 207 5.73 -6.40 -14.68
C ARG A 207 5.74 -7.27 -15.94
N ALA A 208 5.39 -8.55 -15.81
CA ALA A 208 5.28 -9.48 -16.93
C ALA A 208 4.20 -9.06 -17.93
N VAL A 209 3.04 -8.58 -17.46
CA VAL A 209 1.97 -8.05 -18.34
C VAL A 209 2.40 -6.79 -19.10
N LYS A 210 3.34 -6.01 -18.55
CA LYS A 210 3.84 -4.79 -19.20
C LYS A 210 4.98 -5.04 -20.17
N ASN A 211 5.76 -6.10 -19.95
CA ASN A 211 6.98 -6.39 -20.69
C ASN A 211 6.94 -7.84 -21.16
N ASP A 212 6.84 -8.03 -22.47
CA ASP A 212 6.77 -9.38 -23.08
C ASP A 212 8.13 -10.11 -23.06
N SER A 213 9.22 -9.42 -22.73
CA SER A 213 10.55 -10.03 -22.63
C SER A 213 10.79 -10.66 -21.26
N ILE A 214 10.87 -11.99 -21.26
CA ILE A 214 11.15 -12.81 -20.08
C ILE A 214 12.50 -13.53 -20.21
N VAL A 215 13.13 -13.79 -19.06
CA VAL A 215 14.35 -14.57 -18.92
C VAL A 215 14.17 -15.58 -17.79
N ALA A 216 14.92 -16.68 -17.80
CA ALA A 216 14.92 -17.61 -16.67
C ALA A 216 15.59 -16.98 -15.44
N GLY A 217 14.97 -17.20 -14.28
CA GLY A 217 15.45 -16.76 -12.98
C GLY A 217 16.39 -17.76 -12.30
N GLY A 218 16.55 -17.64 -10.99
CA GLY A 218 17.30 -18.61 -10.16
C GLY A 218 18.80 -18.67 -10.48
N GLY A 219 19.41 -17.55 -10.87
CA GLY A 219 20.83 -17.46 -11.18
C GLY A 219 21.23 -17.92 -12.59
N ALA A 220 20.27 -18.35 -13.42
CA ALA A 220 20.55 -18.87 -14.77
C ALA A 220 21.19 -17.81 -15.68
N ILE A 221 20.57 -16.63 -15.75
CA ILE A 221 21.06 -15.55 -16.61
C ILE A 221 22.39 -14.98 -16.11
N GLU A 222 22.60 -14.92 -14.79
CA GLU A 222 23.85 -14.50 -14.17
C GLU A 222 25.02 -15.43 -14.55
N MET A 223 24.77 -16.75 -14.58
CA MET A 223 25.75 -17.73 -15.04
C MET A 223 26.06 -17.60 -16.54
N ALA A 224 25.03 -17.38 -17.36
CA ALA A 224 25.19 -17.17 -18.79
C ALA A 224 26.00 -15.88 -19.10
N LEU A 225 25.72 -14.79 -18.38
CA LEU A 225 26.47 -13.54 -18.47
C LEU A 225 27.91 -13.71 -17.96
N SER A 226 28.10 -14.44 -16.86
CA SER A 226 29.43 -14.75 -16.32
C SER A 226 30.30 -15.47 -17.36
N ARG A 227 29.75 -16.49 -18.03
CA ARG A 227 30.44 -17.18 -19.13
C ARG A 227 30.77 -16.22 -20.27
N THR A 228 29.79 -15.50 -20.77
CA THR A 228 29.94 -14.62 -21.94
C THR A 228 31.00 -13.54 -21.69
N LEU A 229 30.99 -12.92 -20.50
CA LEU A 229 31.98 -11.93 -20.10
C LEU A 229 33.37 -12.54 -19.87
N ARG A 230 33.45 -13.78 -19.37
CA ARG A 230 34.72 -14.49 -19.20
C ARG A 230 35.34 -14.89 -20.55
N ASP A 231 34.53 -15.22 -21.54
CA ASP A 231 34.99 -15.47 -22.90
C ASP A 231 35.41 -14.16 -23.59
N TYR A 232 34.62 -13.09 -23.40
CA TYR A 232 34.96 -11.75 -23.89
C TYR A 232 36.27 -11.23 -23.28
N SER A 233 36.51 -11.43 -21.98
CA SER A 233 37.75 -10.95 -21.33
C SER A 233 39.02 -11.54 -21.94
N ARG A 234 38.97 -12.76 -22.49
CA ARG A 234 40.10 -13.38 -23.20
C ARG A 234 40.43 -12.69 -24.53
N THR A 235 39.46 -11.99 -25.12
CA THR A 235 39.65 -11.26 -26.38
C THR A 235 40.25 -9.86 -26.16
N VAL A 236 40.12 -9.31 -24.95
CA VAL A 236 40.61 -7.98 -24.60
C VAL A 236 42.02 -8.08 -24.02
N PRO A 237 43.06 -7.50 -24.65
CA PRO A 237 44.40 -7.49 -24.09
C PRO A 237 44.56 -6.43 -22.99
N GLY A 238 45.43 -6.70 -22.02
CA GLY A 238 45.85 -5.72 -21.02
C GLY A 238 45.15 -5.85 -19.67
N LYS A 239 45.13 -4.77 -18.89
CA LYS A 239 44.64 -4.77 -17.50
C LYS A 239 43.12 -4.92 -17.40
N GLU A 240 42.39 -4.49 -18.42
CA GLU A 240 40.92 -4.58 -18.50
C GLU A 240 40.44 -6.03 -18.46
N GLN A 241 41.23 -6.98 -19.00
CA GLN A 241 40.96 -8.42 -18.91
C GLN A 241 40.68 -8.87 -17.48
N LEU A 242 41.50 -8.41 -16.52
CA LEU A 242 41.38 -8.79 -15.11
C LEU A 242 40.11 -8.21 -14.49
N ILE A 243 39.73 -6.99 -14.87
CA ILE A 243 38.53 -6.30 -14.38
C ILE A 243 37.27 -7.00 -14.90
N ILE A 244 37.21 -7.28 -16.21
CA ILE A 244 36.08 -7.99 -16.83
C ILE A 244 35.95 -9.40 -16.24
N ALA A 245 37.06 -10.11 -16.03
CA ALA A 245 37.04 -11.43 -15.41
C ALA A 245 36.56 -11.39 -13.95
N ALA A 246 36.93 -10.35 -13.19
CA ALA A 246 36.44 -10.14 -11.83
C ALA A 246 34.94 -9.82 -11.82
N TYR A 247 34.47 -8.97 -12.73
CA TYR A 247 33.06 -8.63 -12.89
C TYR A 247 32.23 -9.86 -13.30
N ALA A 248 32.73 -10.69 -14.22
CA ALA A 248 32.14 -11.97 -14.57
C ALA A 248 32.01 -12.91 -13.36
N LYS A 249 33.05 -13.00 -12.52
CA LYS A 249 33.01 -13.80 -11.29
C LYS A 249 32.03 -13.25 -10.26
N ALA A 250 31.82 -11.93 -10.22
CA ALA A 250 30.87 -11.30 -9.30
C ALA A 250 29.42 -11.75 -9.57
N PHE A 251 29.02 -12.00 -10.82
CA PHE A 251 27.70 -12.53 -11.14
C PHE A 251 27.40 -13.89 -10.49
N GLU A 252 28.42 -14.73 -10.29
CA GLU A 252 28.25 -16.05 -9.67
C GLU A 252 27.88 -15.96 -8.17
N VAL A 253 27.93 -14.76 -7.56
CA VAL A 253 27.53 -14.56 -6.16
C VAL A 253 26.04 -14.78 -5.95
N ILE A 254 25.20 -14.45 -6.93
CA ILE A 254 23.74 -14.59 -6.83
C ILE A 254 23.33 -16.06 -6.72
N PRO A 255 23.69 -16.96 -7.67
CA PRO A 255 23.40 -18.38 -7.52
C PRO A 255 24.11 -19.01 -6.31
N ARG A 256 25.30 -18.52 -5.93
CA ARG A 256 25.96 -18.97 -4.69
C ARG A 256 25.11 -18.68 -3.46
N GLN A 257 24.66 -17.44 -3.31
CA GLN A 257 23.90 -17.01 -2.15
C GLN A 257 22.54 -17.72 -2.09
N LEU A 258 21.91 -17.98 -3.24
CA LEU A 258 20.70 -18.80 -3.30
C LEU A 258 20.93 -20.20 -2.73
N CYS A 259 22.04 -20.85 -3.08
CA CYS A 259 22.40 -22.16 -2.54
C CYS A 259 22.69 -22.10 -1.04
N GLU A 260 23.47 -21.11 -0.58
CA GLU A 260 23.80 -20.95 0.84
C GLU A 260 22.56 -20.68 1.70
N ASN A 261 21.63 -19.85 1.22
CA ASN A 261 20.37 -19.57 1.90
C ASN A 261 19.45 -20.79 1.96
N ALA A 262 19.50 -21.65 0.95
CA ALA A 262 18.77 -22.91 0.91
C ALA A 262 19.46 -24.04 1.71
N GLY A 263 20.70 -23.84 2.17
CA GLY A 263 21.48 -24.83 2.91
C GLY A 263 22.19 -25.87 2.02
N PHE A 264 22.29 -25.63 0.72
CA PHE A 264 22.95 -26.53 -0.23
C PHE A 264 24.45 -26.30 -0.32
N ASP A 265 25.18 -27.31 -0.83
CA ASP A 265 26.57 -27.12 -1.19
C ASP A 265 26.72 -26.29 -2.47
N ALA A 266 26.90 -24.99 -2.28
CA ALA A 266 27.05 -24.03 -3.34
C ALA A 266 28.23 -24.34 -4.28
N THR A 267 29.30 -24.99 -3.81
CA THR A 267 30.46 -25.31 -4.67
C THR A 267 30.13 -26.37 -5.69
N ASN A 268 29.42 -27.43 -5.27
CA ASN A 268 28.98 -28.51 -6.15
C ASN A 268 27.96 -28.01 -7.17
N ILE A 269 26.95 -27.24 -6.74
CA ILE A 269 25.91 -26.71 -7.63
C ILE A 269 26.51 -25.73 -8.66
N LEU A 270 27.38 -24.81 -8.24
CA LEU A 270 28.04 -23.87 -9.15
C LEU A 270 28.91 -24.58 -10.20
N ASN A 271 29.60 -25.66 -9.82
CA ASN A 271 30.41 -26.42 -10.78
C ASN A 271 29.54 -27.14 -11.81
N LYS A 272 28.44 -27.77 -11.39
CA LYS A 272 27.45 -28.35 -12.31
C LYS A 272 26.86 -27.30 -13.25
N LEU A 273 26.49 -26.12 -12.71
CA LEU A 273 26.01 -25.00 -13.50
C LEU A 273 27.04 -24.56 -14.55
N ARG A 274 28.30 -24.35 -14.16
CA ARG A 274 29.36 -23.97 -15.11
C ARG A 274 29.53 -25.00 -16.22
N GLN A 275 29.45 -26.29 -15.92
CA GLN A 275 29.52 -27.34 -16.93
C GLN A 275 28.35 -27.23 -17.94
N LYS A 276 27.11 -27.12 -17.45
CA LYS A 276 25.92 -26.98 -18.30
C LYS A 276 25.95 -25.71 -19.14
N HIS A 277 26.36 -24.60 -18.54
CA HIS A 277 26.51 -23.33 -19.24
C HIS A 277 27.64 -23.38 -20.26
N ALA A 278 28.71 -24.17 -20.05
CA ALA A 278 29.76 -24.38 -21.06
C ALA A 278 29.25 -25.19 -22.27
N GLU A 279 28.28 -26.09 -22.07
CA GLU A 279 27.58 -26.86 -23.11
C GLU A 279 26.56 -26.01 -23.93
N ASN A 280 26.57 -24.68 -23.79
CA ASN A 280 25.63 -23.72 -24.43
C ASN A 280 24.18 -23.75 -23.91
N HIS A 281 23.94 -24.32 -22.72
CA HIS A 281 22.63 -24.21 -22.08
C HIS A 281 22.53 -22.94 -21.24
N ILE A 282 21.79 -21.93 -21.72
CA ILE A 282 21.69 -20.59 -21.10
C ILE A 282 20.66 -20.49 -19.98
N TRP A 283 19.69 -21.41 -19.91
CA TRP A 283 18.55 -21.33 -18.99
C TRP A 283 18.69 -22.23 -17.75
N PHE A 284 19.82 -22.93 -17.62
CA PHE A 284 20.07 -23.78 -16.46
C PHE A 284 20.33 -22.92 -15.23
N GLY A 285 19.57 -23.12 -14.16
CA GLY A 285 19.70 -22.39 -12.91
C GLY A 285 19.59 -23.32 -11.71
N VAL A 286 19.57 -22.73 -10.52
CA VAL A 286 19.38 -23.47 -9.27
C VAL A 286 17.90 -23.81 -9.12
N ASP A 287 17.58 -25.08 -8.93
CA ASP A 287 16.26 -25.53 -8.50
C ASP A 287 16.28 -25.77 -6.99
N ILE A 288 15.47 -25.00 -6.27
CA ILE A 288 15.37 -25.05 -4.81
C ILE A 288 14.55 -26.26 -4.35
N MET A 289 13.64 -26.77 -5.19
CA MET A 289 12.74 -27.87 -4.79
C MET A 289 13.40 -29.24 -4.85
N HIS A 290 14.31 -29.44 -5.81
CA HIS A 290 14.99 -30.72 -6.05
C HIS A 290 16.46 -30.71 -5.62
N GLU A 291 16.95 -29.60 -5.06
CA GLU A 291 18.33 -29.42 -4.61
C GLU A 291 19.39 -29.68 -5.70
N ASP A 292 19.04 -29.47 -6.98
CA ASP A 292 19.94 -29.69 -8.12
C ASP A 292 19.79 -28.59 -9.17
N VAL A 293 20.55 -28.72 -10.26
CA VAL A 293 20.48 -27.81 -11.41
C VAL A 293 19.37 -28.26 -12.36
N SER A 294 18.49 -27.34 -12.75
CA SER A 294 17.43 -27.60 -13.73
C SER A 294 17.34 -26.50 -14.79
N ASP A 295 16.61 -26.75 -15.88
CA ASP A 295 16.26 -25.70 -16.84
C ASP A 295 15.09 -24.87 -16.28
N ASN A 296 15.44 -23.70 -15.75
CA ASN A 296 14.53 -22.80 -15.06
C ASN A 296 13.48 -22.19 -16.00
N LEU A 297 13.72 -22.17 -17.32
CA LEU A 297 12.70 -21.73 -18.27
C LEU A 297 11.58 -22.77 -18.37
N THR A 298 11.94 -24.05 -18.42
CA THR A 298 10.97 -25.16 -18.45
C THR A 298 10.27 -25.36 -17.10
N ALA A 299 10.97 -25.07 -16.00
CA ALA A 299 10.40 -25.10 -14.65
C ALA A 299 9.51 -23.88 -14.33
N ALA A 300 9.21 -23.02 -15.32
CA ALA A 300 8.39 -21.82 -15.19
C ALA A 300 8.91 -20.78 -14.18
N VAL A 301 10.22 -20.78 -13.91
CA VAL A 301 10.87 -19.78 -13.06
C VAL A 301 11.28 -18.59 -13.95
N TRP A 302 10.31 -17.72 -14.23
CA TRP A 302 10.49 -16.59 -15.14
C TRP A 302 10.63 -15.27 -14.41
N GLU A 303 11.54 -14.44 -14.89
CA GLU A 303 11.72 -13.06 -14.46
C GLU A 303 11.64 -12.12 -15.68
N PRO A 304 10.98 -10.95 -15.58
CA PRO A 304 11.00 -9.97 -16.65
C PRO A 304 12.42 -9.45 -16.89
N ALA A 305 12.88 -9.41 -18.15
CA ALA A 305 14.25 -9.01 -18.50
C ALA A 305 14.63 -7.61 -17.97
N VAL A 306 13.66 -6.71 -17.93
CA VAL A 306 13.83 -5.34 -17.40
C VAL A 306 14.29 -5.33 -15.94
N VAL A 307 13.91 -6.33 -15.13
CA VAL A 307 14.37 -6.43 -13.74
C VAL A 307 15.89 -6.65 -13.69
N LYS A 308 16.41 -7.56 -14.52
CA LYS A 308 17.85 -7.85 -14.59
C LYS A 308 18.62 -6.67 -15.16
N ILE A 309 18.13 -6.03 -16.22
CA ILE A 309 18.78 -4.84 -16.80
C ILE A 309 18.91 -3.75 -15.73
N ASN A 310 17.81 -3.40 -15.07
CA ASN A 310 17.82 -2.36 -14.04
C ASN A 310 18.73 -2.73 -12.85
N ALA A 311 18.73 -4.00 -12.43
CA ALA A 311 19.57 -4.47 -11.33
C ALA A 311 21.06 -4.36 -11.67
N ILE A 312 21.46 -4.76 -12.89
CA ILE A 312 22.86 -4.71 -13.34
C ILE A 312 23.33 -3.26 -13.49
N THR A 313 22.50 -2.40 -14.08
CA THR A 313 22.81 -0.97 -14.22
C THR A 313 22.98 -0.32 -12.85
N ALA A 314 22.00 -0.48 -11.94
CA ALA A 314 22.07 0.12 -10.62
C ALA A 314 23.25 -0.40 -9.77
N ALA A 315 23.54 -1.70 -9.83
CA ALA A 315 24.68 -2.29 -9.13
C ALA A 315 26.01 -1.75 -9.65
N SER A 316 26.13 -1.57 -10.96
CA SER A 316 27.34 -1.04 -11.60
C SER A 316 27.53 0.44 -11.28
N GLU A 317 26.45 1.24 -11.32
CA GLU A 317 26.47 2.65 -10.94
C GLU A 317 26.91 2.83 -9.49
N ALA A 318 26.34 2.04 -8.57
CA ALA A 318 26.71 2.09 -7.15
C ALA A 318 28.18 1.69 -6.93
N ALA A 319 28.66 0.65 -7.62
CA ALA A 319 30.07 0.24 -7.53
C ALA A 319 31.01 1.33 -8.06
N CYS A 320 30.71 1.92 -9.22
CA CYS A 320 31.49 3.02 -9.79
C CYS A 320 31.49 4.25 -8.88
N LEU A 321 30.35 4.60 -8.27
CA LEU A 321 30.25 5.72 -7.34
C LEU A 321 31.19 5.51 -6.15
N ILE A 322 31.15 4.34 -5.50
CA ILE A 322 32.02 4.06 -4.36
C ILE A 322 33.49 4.05 -4.77
N LEU A 323 33.83 3.44 -5.90
CA LEU A 323 35.22 3.39 -6.38
C LEU A 323 35.76 4.75 -6.82
N SER A 324 34.88 5.70 -7.17
CA SER A 324 35.27 7.07 -7.54
C SER A 324 35.54 8.00 -6.35
N VAL A 325 35.08 7.62 -5.16
CA VAL A 325 35.27 8.40 -3.93
C VAL A 325 36.54 7.93 -3.22
N ASP A 326 37.54 8.80 -3.18
CA ASP A 326 38.81 8.58 -2.48
C ASP A 326 38.78 9.13 -1.04
N GLU A 327 38.04 10.21 -0.80
CA GLU A 327 37.92 10.84 0.51
C GLU A 327 36.46 11.12 0.91
N THR A 328 36.11 10.85 2.17
CA THR A 328 34.82 11.23 2.75
C THR A 328 35.01 12.26 3.86
N ILE A 329 34.73 13.52 3.57
CA ILE A 329 34.85 14.61 4.55
C ILE A 329 33.55 14.71 5.35
N LYS A 330 33.62 14.39 6.65
CA LYS A 330 32.50 14.55 7.58
C LYS A 330 32.65 15.86 8.35
N VAL A 331 31.85 16.87 7.99
CA VAL A 331 31.81 18.14 8.73
C VAL A 331 31.05 17.92 10.06
N PRO A 332 31.70 18.13 11.22
CA PRO A 332 31.00 18.06 12.49
C PRO A 332 29.97 19.19 12.57
N LYS A 333 28.78 18.91 13.13
CA LYS A 333 27.81 19.96 13.44
C LYS A 333 28.46 20.91 14.43
N SER A 334 28.59 22.19 14.06
CA SER A 334 28.97 23.24 15.01
C SER A 334 27.93 23.25 16.13
N SER A 335 28.37 22.96 17.35
CA SER A 335 27.63 23.27 18.57
C SER A 335 27.59 24.80 18.73
N ALA A 336 26.81 25.46 17.90
CA ALA A 336 26.29 26.80 18.18
C ALA A 336 24.96 26.61 18.89
N GLU A 337 25.01 26.20 20.16
CA GLU A 337 23.94 26.61 21.07
C GLU A 337 24.00 28.14 21.15
N PRO A 338 22.90 28.86 20.91
CA PRO A 338 22.84 30.26 21.28
C PRO A 338 22.81 30.31 22.82
N SER A 339 23.98 30.35 23.44
CA SER A 339 24.11 30.59 24.87
C SER A 339 23.58 32.00 25.17
N ASN A 340 22.33 32.07 25.61
CA ASN A 340 21.75 33.08 26.49
C ASN A 340 22.62 34.35 26.74
N ALA A 341 22.72 35.22 25.74
CA ALA A 341 23.16 36.60 25.92
C ALA A 341 21.97 37.55 26.20
N ALA A 342 20.88 37.02 26.79
CA ALA A 342 19.69 37.77 27.17
C ALA A 342 19.49 37.88 28.70
N LYS A 343 20.51 37.56 29.51
CA LYS A 343 20.45 37.70 30.99
C LYS A 343 21.35 38.79 31.58
N ALA A 344 21.95 39.66 30.77
CA ALA A 344 22.77 40.78 31.23
C ALA A 344 22.19 42.17 30.93
N MET A 345 20.86 42.29 30.76
CA MET A 345 20.17 43.58 30.57
C MET A 345 19.05 43.83 31.58
N ASN A 346 19.17 43.28 32.79
CA ASN A 346 18.26 43.61 33.89
C ASN A 346 18.99 43.56 35.24
N MET A 347 20.07 44.34 35.36
CA MET A 347 20.59 44.84 36.63
C MET A 347 21.45 46.06 36.31
N GLY A 348 20.86 47.24 36.51
CA GLY A 348 21.45 48.56 36.32
C GLY A 348 20.43 49.61 36.74
#